data_AF-A0A428MTP5-F1
#
_entry.id   AF-A0A428MTP5-F1
#
_cell.length_a   1.000
_cell.length_b   1.000
_cell.length_c   1.000
_cell.angle_alpha   90.00
_cell.angle_beta   90.00
_cell.angle_gamma   90.00
#
_symmetry.space_group_name_H-M   'P 1'
#
loop_
_entity.id
_entity.type
_entity.pdbx_description
1 polymer ?
#
loop_
_entity_poly.entity_id
_entity_poly.type
_entity_poly.pdbx_seq_one_letter_code
_entity_poly.pdbx_strand_id
1 'polypeptide(L)'
;METLRFIHAADLHLGSTIPAAQGASPLLKQQVENSIYTAVDHLVKDAIHLQVDFVILAGDLFDQDNRSIKNQFYLKKQCMTLQSYDIPVYIIFGNHDPVNRKYAPTGWPRNVHIFDTTPEVKVFIKRRRSGISLWLQL
;
A
#
# COMPACT_ATOMS: atom_id res chain seq x y z
N MET A 1 -15.69 5.90 24.21
CA MET A 1 -15.80 5.62 22.77
C MET A 1 -14.67 4.69 22.39
N GLU A 2 -14.91 3.64 21.61
CA GLU A 2 -13.79 2.91 21.00
C GLU A 2 -13.15 3.79 19.95
N THR A 3 -11.86 4.08 20.12
CA THR A 3 -11.09 4.90 19.20
C THR A 3 -10.83 4.10 17.92
N LEU A 4 -11.15 4.69 16.77
CA LEU A 4 -10.71 4.16 15.49
C LEU A 4 -9.26 4.60 15.24
N ARG A 5 -8.41 3.68 14.79
CA ARG A 5 -7.05 3.96 14.38
C ARG A 5 -6.80 3.35 13.01
N PHE A 6 -6.25 4.12 12.08
CA PHE A 6 -5.86 3.63 10.76
C PHE A 6 -4.62 4.36 10.29
N ILE A 7 -3.92 3.75 9.33
CA ILE A 7 -2.87 4.42 8.57
C ILE A 7 -3.41 4.74 7.19
N HIS A 8 -3.14 5.97 6.72
CA HIS A 8 -3.41 6.39 5.36
C HIS A 8 -2.09 6.81 4.72
N ALA A 9 -1.74 6.17 3.61
CA ALA A 9 -0.54 6.46 2.83
C ALA A 9 -0.88 6.47 1.33
N ALA A 10 -0.03 7.10 0.53
CA ALA A 10 -0.11 7.15 -0.93
C ALA A 10 1.31 7.31 -1.49
N ASP A 11 1.46 7.32 -2.82
CA ASP A 11 2.69 7.70 -3.51
C ASP A 11 3.91 6.87 -3.08
N LEU A 12 3.72 5.55 -2.93
CA LEU A 12 4.81 4.65 -2.54
C LEU A 12 5.87 4.55 -3.64
N HIS A 13 5.46 4.63 -4.91
CA HIS A 13 6.37 4.62 -6.06
C HIS A 13 7.37 3.44 -6.03
N LEU A 14 6.89 2.25 -5.68
CA LEU A 14 7.74 1.05 -5.62
C LEU A 14 8.38 0.78 -6.98
N GLY A 15 9.72 0.79 -7.00
CA GLY A 15 10.52 0.60 -8.20
C GLY A 15 11.09 1.87 -8.80
N SER A 16 10.72 3.05 -8.30
CA SER A 16 11.31 4.29 -8.77
C SER A 16 12.80 4.36 -8.47
N THR A 17 13.54 4.92 -9.41
CA THR A 17 14.92 5.37 -9.17
C THR A 17 14.86 6.79 -8.62
N ILE A 18 15.69 7.11 -7.63
CA ILE A 18 15.72 8.45 -7.03
C ILE A 18 16.84 9.25 -7.72
N PRO A 19 16.52 10.29 -8.52
CA PRO A 19 17.51 11.02 -9.31
C PRO A 19 18.61 11.66 -8.47
N ALA A 20 18.32 12.04 -7.23
CA ALA A 20 19.29 12.60 -6.28
C ALA A 20 20.45 11.65 -5.93
N ALA A 21 20.34 10.35 -6.26
CA ALA A 21 21.42 9.39 -6.13
C ALA A 21 22.34 9.31 -7.37
N GLN A 22 22.10 10.08 -8.42
CA GLN A 22 23.00 10.15 -9.58
C GLN A 22 24.34 10.79 -9.16
N GLY A 23 25.44 10.07 -9.38
CA GLY A 23 26.79 10.50 -8.94
C GLY A 23 27.12 10.15 -7.49
N ALA A 24 26.20 9.53 -6.75
CA ALA A 24 26.47 9.01 -5.41
C ALA A 24 27.38 7.77 -5.43
N SER A 25 28.01 7.47 -4.29
CA SER A 25 28.72 6.20 -4.12
C SER A 25 27.76 5.01 -4.29
N PRO A 26 28.25 3.83 -4.73
CA PRO A 26 27.39 2.66 -4.90
C PRO A 26 26.60 2.29 -3.64
N LEU A 27 27.22 2.46 -2.47
CA LEU A 27 26.59 2.21 -1.18
C LEU A 27 25.43 3.17 -0.90
N LEU A 28 25.63 4.48 -1.13
CA LEU A 28 24.57 5.48 -0.94
C LEU A 28 23.43 5.27 -1.94
N LYS A 29 23.76 4.95 -3.20
CA LYS A 29 22.76 4.62 -4.22
C LYS A 29 21.88 3.44 -3.78
N GLN A 30 22.49 2.37 -3.27
CA GLN A 30 21.76 1.21 -2.76
C GLN A 30 20.89 1.57 -1.53
N GLN A 31 21.38 2.40 -0.61
CA GLN A 31 20.60 2.85 0.54
C GLN A 31 19.36 3.66 0.11
N VAL A 32 19.54 4.56 -0.85
CA VAL A 32 18.46 5.38 -1.40
C VAL A 32 17.45 4.51 -2.13
N GLU A 33 17.88 3.57 -2.99
CA GLU A 33 16.99 2.61 -3.65
C GLU A 33 16.21 1.74 -2.65
N ASN A 34 16.84 1.36 -1.53
CA ASN A 34 16.20 0.57 -0.48
C ASN A 34 15.31 1.39 0.47
N SER A 35 15.37 2.72 0.40
CA SER A 35 14.63 3.61 1.32
C SER A 35 13.11 3.46 1.18
N ILE A 36 12.62 3.27 -0.05
CA ILE A 36 11.19 3.05 -0.33
C ILE A 36 10.72 1.75 0.35
N TYR A 37 11.47 0.65 0.17
CA TYR A 37 11.16 -0.61 0.84
C TYR A 37 11.23 -0.48 2.37
N THR A 38 12.22 0.25 2.88
CA THR A 38 12.36 0.50 4.32
C THR A 38 11.15 1.27 4.87
N ALA A 39 10.67 2.28 4.13
CA ALA A 39 9.48 3.05 4.51
C ALA A 39 8.22 2.17 4.54
N VAL A 40 8.03 1.31 3.55
CA VAL A 40 6.90 0.37 3.52
C VAL A 40 7.01 -0.66 4.65
N ASP A 41 8.21 -1.18 4.93
CA ASP A 41 8.45 -2.09 6.06
C ASP A 41 8.13 -1.42 7.40
N HIS A 42 8.48 -0.14 7.57
CA HIS A 42 8.12 0.64 8.76
C HIS A 42 6.61 0.86 8.87
N LEU A 43 5.94 1.22 7.77
CA LEU A 43 4.49 1.36 7.75
C LEU A 43 3.79 0.09 8.24
N VAL A 44 4.22 -1.08 7.77
CA VAL A 44 3.66 -2.38 8.16
C VAL A 44 3.95 -2.69 9.63
N LYS A 45 5.18 -2.45 10.09
CA LYS A 45 5.55 -2.62 11.51
C LYS A 45 4.73 -1.72 12.42
N ASP A 46 4.55 -0.47 12.04
CA ASP A 46 3.76 0.52 12.80
C ASP A 46 2.28 0.14 12.82
N ALA A 47 1.73 -0.31 11.69
CA ALA A 47 0.36 -0.81 11.62
C ALA A 47 0.11 -1.94 12.65
N ILE A 48 1.04 -2.89 12.73
CA ILE A 48 0.98 -4.02 13.65
C ILE A 48 1.17 -3.56 15.10
N HIS A 49 2.22 -2.77 15.36
CA HIS A 49 2.58 -2.31 16.70
C HIS A 49 1.48 -1.45 17.32
N LEU A 50 0.91 -0.54 16.53
CA LEU A 50 -0.17 0.34 16.95
C LEU A 50 -1.55 -0.34 16.92
N GLN A 51 -1.63 -1.59 16.48
CA GLN A 51 -2.87 -2.36 16.34
C GLN A 51 -3.95 -1.55 15.62
N VAL A 52 -3.60 -1.07 14.41
CA VAL A 52 -4.53 -0.27 13.62
C VAL A 52 -5.70 -1.14 13.16
N ASP A 53 -6.87 -0.54 13.04
CA ASP A 53 -8.09 -1.18 12.57
C ASP A 53 -8.02 -1.52 11.08
N PHE A 54 -7.33 -0.70 10.28
CA PHE A 54 -7.08 -0.92 8.86
C PHE A 54 -5.97 -0.01 8.31
N VAL A 55 -5.54 -0.29 7.07
CA VAL A 55 -4.61 0.53 6.29
C VAL A 55 -5.28 0.97 4.99
N ILE A 56 -5.05 2.22 4.58
CA ILE A 56 -5.42 2.75 3.26
C ILE A 56 -4.15 3.07 2.47
N LEU A 57 -4.08 2.59 1.23
CA LEU A 57 -3.09 2.95 0.22
C LEU A 57 -3.80 3.65 -0.95
N ALA A 58 -3.63 4.97 -1.03
CA ALA A 58 -4.52 5.87 -1.77
C ALA A 58 -4.01 6.32 -3.15
N GLY A 59 -3.19 5.52 -3.82
CA GLY A 59 -2.71 5.80 -5.19
C GLY A 59 -1.21 5.70 -5.34
N ASP A 60 -0.78 5.60 -6.60
CA ASP A 60 0.63 5.60 -7.06
C ASP A 60 1.55 4.67 -6.27
N LEU A 61 1.13 3.40 -6.16
CA LEU A 61 1.87 2.39 -5.40
C LEU A 61 3.13 1.91 -6.12
N PHE A 62 3.11 1.92 -7.44
CA PHE A 62 4.19 1.46 -8.29
C PHE A 62 4.61 2.54 -9.30
N ASP A 63 5.89 2.55 -9.62
CA ASP A 63 6.42 3.38 -10.71
C ASP A 63 5.98 2.84 -12.08
N GLN A 64 5.51 3.70 -12.97
CA GLN A 64 4.94 3.35 -14.28
C GLN A 64 5.94 2.62 -15.18
N ASP A 65 7.20 3.07 -15.19
CA ASP A 65 8.25 2.54 -16.06
C ASP A 65 8.88 1.26 -15.48
N ASN A 66 8.73 1.04 -14.17
CA ASN A 66 9.33 -0.08 -13.46
C ASN A 66 8.33 -0.88 -12.59
N ARG A 67 7.15 -1.19 -13.14
CA ARG A 67 6.16 -2.14 -12.58
C ARG A 67 6.66 -3.59 -12.62
N SER A 68 7.82 -3.84 -12.00
CA SER A 68 8.41 -5.17 -11.96
C SER A 68 7.55 -6.14 -11.15
N ILE A 69 7.53 -7.40 -11.59
CA ILE A 69 6.91 -8.51 -10.85
C ILE A 69 7.44 -8.56 -9.41
N LYS A 70 8.72 -8.25 -9.20
CA LYS A 70 9.37 -8.18 -7.87
C LYS A 70 8.65 -7.19 -6.94
N ASN A 71 8.35 -5.98 -7.41
CA ASN A 71 7.72 -4.94 -6.59
C ASN A 71 6.29 -5.33 -6.21
N GLN A 72 5.55 -5.92 -7.15
CA GLN A 72 4.20 -6.43 -6.90
C GLN A 72 4.21 -7.56 -5.85
N PHE A 73 5.13 -8.53 -5.99
CA PHE A 73 5.30 -9.59 -4.99
C PHE A 73 5.73 -9.05 -3.63
N TYR A 74 6.59 -8.04 -3.60
CA TYR A 74 6.99 -7.38 -2.36
C TYR A 74 5.79 -6.77 -1.65
N LEU A 75 4.99 -5.93 -2.33
CA LEU A 75 3.82 -5.31 -1.69
C LEU A 75 2.78 -6.35 -1.28
N LYS A 76 2.56 -7.38 -2.12
CA LYS A 76 1.71 -8.53 -1.78
C LYS A 76 2.16 -9.24 -0.51
N LYS A 77 3.47 -9.43 -0.32
CA LYS A 77 4.04 -10.01 0.91
C LYS A 77 3.74 -9.14 2.13
N GLN A 78 3.84 -7.82 2.01
CA GLN A 78 3.49 -6.89 3.09
C GLN A 78 2.00 -6.99 3.46
N CYS A 79 1.11 -7.07 2.47
CA CYS A 79 -0.31 -7.31 2.71
C CYS A 79 -0.59 -8.67 3.36
N MET A 80 0.17 -9.73 3.01
CA MET A 80 0.09 -11.04 3.68
C MET A 80 0.55 -10.98 5.13
N THR A 81 1.58 -10.18 5.43
CA THR A 81 1.98 -9.91 6.82
C THR A 81 0.85 -9.24 7.58
N LEU A 82 0.23 -8.18 7.04
CA LEU A 82 -0.93 -7.54 7.67
C LEU A 82 -2.12 -8.51 7.83
N GLN A 83 -2.29 -9.44 6.89
CA GLN A 83 -3.32 -10.47 6.97
C GLN A 83 -3.17 -11.38 8.20
N SER A 84 -1.93 -11.74 8.58
CA SER A 84 -1.71 -12.61 9.76
C SER A 84 -2.04 -11.92 11.09
N TYR A 85 -2.28 -10.62 11.07
CA TYR A 85 -2.72 -9.82 12.22
C TYR A 85 -4.16 -9.31 12.07
N ASP A 86 -4.92 -9.85 11.11
CA ASP A 86 -6.30 -9.47 10.81
C ASP A 86 -6.49 -7.98 10.47
N ILE A 87 -5.45 -7.33 9.89
CA ILE A 87 -5.51 -5.93 9.47
C ILE A 87 -5.91 -5.86 7.97
N PRO A 88 -7.11 -5.35 7.64
CA PRO A 88 -7.51 -5.13 6.26
C PRO A 88 -6.78 -3.95 5.63
N VAL A 89 -6.56 -4.06 4.32
CA VAL A 89 -5.87 -3.08 3.50
C VAL A 89 -6.78 -2.65 2.37
N TYR A 90 -7.04 -1.35 2.27
CA TYR A 90 -7.87 -0.74 1.26
C TYR A 90 -6.96 -0.04 0.25
N ILE A 91 -7.11 -0.37 -1.04
CA ILE A 91 -6.23 0.12 -2.10
C ILE A 91 -7.04 0.78 -3.19
N ILE A 92 -6.64 1.99 -3.60
CA ILE A 92 -7.01 2.57 -4.88
C ILE A 92 -5.72 2.82 -5.68
N PHE A 93 -5.75 2.57 -6.98
CA PHE A 93 -4.58 2.65 -7.86
C PHE A 93 -4.59 3.97 -8.63
N GLY A 94 -3.49 4.70 -8.58
CA GLY A 94 -3.31 6.03 -9.17
C GLY A 94 -3.07 6.03 -10.69
N ASN A 95 -2.69 7.20 -11.20
CA ASN A 95 -2.47 7.43 -12.63
C ASN A 95 -1.15 6.86 -13.14
N HIS A 96 -0.10 6.76 -12.30
CA HIS A 96 1.13 6.05 -12.67
C HIS A 96 0.91 4.55 -12.77
N ASP A 97 -0.16 4.10 -12.14
CA ASP A 97 -0.27 2.73 -11.74
C ASP A 97 -1.71 2.17 -11.95
N PRO A 98 -2.34 2.46 -13.12
CA PRO A 98 -3.77 2.22 -13.33
C PRO A 98 -4.14 0.73 -13.26
N VAL A 99 -5.39 0.49 -12.87
CA VAL A 99 -6.03 -0.83 -12.88
C VAL A 99 -6.20 -1.31 -14.33
N ASN A 100 -5.14 -1.80 -14.96
CA ASN A 100 -5.23 -2.51 -16.23
C ASN A 100 -5.11 -4.03 -16.00
N ARG A 101 -5.85 -4.83 -16.78
CA ARG A 101 -5.84 -6.30 -16.68
C ARG A 101 -4.49 -6.95 -16.97
N LYS A 102 -3.54 -6.21 -17.56
CA LYS A 102 -2.22 -6.72 -17.96
C LYS A 102 -1.22 -6.72 -16.80
N TYR A 103 -1.41 -5.83 -15.81
CA TYR A 103 -0.49 -5.62 -14.69
C TYR A 103 -1.15 -5.61 -13.31
N ALA A 104 -2.48 -5.78 -13.23
CA ALA A 104 -3.15 -5.97 -11.96
C ALA A 104 -2.55 -7.21 -11.26
N PRO A 105 -1.99 -7.07 -10.04
CA PRO A 105 -1.40 -8.20 -9.34
C PRO A 105 -2.47 -9.26 -9.12
N THR A 106 -2.30 -10.44 -9.72
CA THR A 106 -3.25 -11.53 -9.53
C THR A 106 -3.03 -12.17 -8.15
N GLY A 107 -4.15 -12.47 -7.48
CA GLY A 107 -4.15 -13.23 -6.22
C GLY A 107 -3.69 -12.44 -4.99
N TRP A 108 -4.13 -11.19 -4.82
CA TRP A 108 -4.01 -10.49 -3.53
C TRP A 108 -4.56 -11.33 -2.36
N PRO A 109 -4.01 -11.21 -1.13
CA PRO A 109 -4.56 -11.88 0.03
C PRO A 109 -5.96 -11.35 0.36
N ARG A 110 -6.75 -12.16 1.10
CA ARG A 110 -8.19 -11.89 1.34
C ARG A 110 -8.49 -10.62 2.13
N ASN A 111 -7.49 -10.07 2.83
CA ASN A 111 -7.62 -8.81 3.58
C ASN A 111 -7.44 -7.57 2.69
N VAL A 112 -7.11 -7.73 1.41
CA VAL A 112 -6.92 -6.62 0.48
C VAL A 112 -8.23 -6.34 -0.26
N HIS A 113 -8.64 -5.08 -0.22
CA HIS A 113 -9.85 -4.57 -0.85
C HIS A 113 -9.49 -3.48 -1.85
N ILE A 114 -9.53 -3.82 -3.15
CA ILE A 114 -9.21 -2.89 -4.23
C ILE A 114 -10.46 -2.14 -4.66
N PHE A 115 -10.39 -0.82 -4.72
CA PHE A 115 -11.41 0.05 -5.30
C PHE A 115 -11.37 -0.02 -6.83
N ASP A 116 -12.54 -0.05 -7.46
CA ASP A 116 -12.66 0.02 -8.92
C ASP A 116 -12.35 1.44 -9.44
N THR A 117 -12.31 1.56 -10.76
CA THR A 117 -12.18 2.79 -11.54
C THR A 117 -13.43 3.65 -11.56
N THR A 118 -14.55 3.14 -11.05
CA THR A 118 -15.79 3.88 -10.83
C THR A 118 -15.98 4.18 -9.33
N PRO A 119 -16.71 5.25 -8.96
CA PRO A 119 -16.97 5.57 -7.56
C PRO A 119 -17.57 4.37 -6.81
N GLU A 120 -16.90 3.95 -5.75
CA GLU A 120 -17.26 2.79 -4.93
C GLU A 120 -17.16 3.15 -3.44
N VAL A 121 -17.96 2.50 -2.61
CA VAL A 121 -17.88 2.58 -1.14
C VAL A 121 -17.46 1.23 -0.60
N LYS A 122 -16.46 1.22 0.28
CA LYS A 122 -16.15 0.04 1.09
C LYS A 122 -16.40 0.35 2.55
N VAL A 123 -17.10 -0.57 3.23
CA VAL A 123 -17.50 -0.38 4.61
C VAL A 123 -16.58 -1.20 5.52
N PHE A 124 -16.01 -0.54 6.52
CA PHE A 124 -15.31 -1.18 7.63
C PHE A 124 -16.19 -1.15 8.87
N ILE A 125 -16.28 -2.28 9.58
CA ILE A 125 -17.08 -2.41 10.81
C ILE A 125 -16.16 -2.84 11.94
N LYS A 126 -15.91 -1.95 12.89
CA LYS A 126 -15.20 -2.29 14.14
C LYS A 126 -16.16 -3.08 15.03
N ARG A 127 -15.70 -4.22 15.57
CA ARG A 127 -16.54 -5.09 16.42
C ARG A 127 -17.12 -4.27 17.58
N ARG A 128 -18.46 -4.16 17.61
CA ARG A 128 -19.33 -3.45 18.58
C ARG A 128 -19.49 -1.93 18.36
N ARG A 129 -20.33 -1.59 17.37
CA ARG A 129 -21.23 -0.40 17.26
C ARG A 129 -20.77 0.84 16.49
N SER A 130 -19.64 0.83 15.80
CA SER A 130 -19.25 1.92 14.91
C SER A 130 -18.82 1.40 13.53
N GLY A 131 -19.61 1.71 12.49
CA GLY A 131 -19.26 1.48 11.10
C GLY A 131 -18.72 2.76 10.47
N ILE A 132 -17.72 2.63 9.59
CA ILE A 132 -17.16 3.75 8.84
C ILE A 132 -17.19 3.40 7.36
N SER A 133 -17.73 4.32 6.57
CA SER A 133 -17.72 4.23 5.12
C SER A 133 -16.45 4.88 4.61
N LEU A 134 -15.65 4.11 3.88
CA LEU A 134 -14.47 4.60 3.19
C LEU A 134 -14.86 4.99 1.76
N TRP A 135 -14.60 6.26 1.44
CA TRP A 135 -14.73 6.83 0.11
C TRP A 135 -13.34 7.19 -0.37
N LEU A 136 -12.89 6.58 -1.46
CA LEU A 136 -11.65 6.94 -2.13
C LEU A 136 -12.00 7.29 -3.57
N GLN A 137 -11.57 8.47 -4.01
CA GLN A 137 -11.71 8.95 -5.37
C GLN A 137 -10.39 9.66 -5.71
N LEU A 138 -9.83 9.32 -6.87
CA LEU A 138 -8.64 9.98 -7.43
C LEU A 138 -9.06 11.19 -8.26
#